data_AF-A0A227J1M7-F1
#
_entry.id   AF-A0A227J1M7-F1
#
_cell.length_a   1.000
_cell.length_b   1.000
_cell.length_c   1.000
_cell.angle_alpha   90.00
_cell.angle_beta   90.00
_cell.angle_gamma   90.00
#
_symmetry.space_group_name_H-M   'P 1'
#
loop_
_entity.id
_entity.type
_entity.pdbx_description
1 polymer ?
#
loop_
_entity_poly.entity_id
_entity_poly.type
_entity_poly.pdbx_seq_one_letter_code
_entity_poly.pdbx_strand_id
1 'polypeptide(L)'
;LLNLSLKYPKAMIVLALGLLASAYYPTSQLGSEFIPPLDEGDLMYMPTTYPGISIGKARELVQQTNKLIKTVPEVKTVWGKIGRAETATDPAPLTMIET
;
A
#
# COMPACT_ATOMS: atom_id res chain seq x y z
N LEU A 1 -31.84 10.23 34.55
CA LEU A 1 -31.70 10.33 33.08
C LEU A 1 -33.06 10.41 32.40
N LEU A 2 -33.93 9.39 32.48
CA LEU A 2 -35.24 9.38 31.82
C LEU A 2 -36.12 10.62 32.13
N ASN A 3 -36.23 11.00 33.41
CA ASN A 3 -37.02 12.17 33.85
C ASN A 3 -36.45 13.51 33.38
N LEU A 4 -35.14 13.57 33.10
CA LEU A 4 -34.48 14.78 32.59
C LEU A 4 -34.71 14.91 31.07
N SER A 5 -34.67 13.79 30.35
CA SER A 5 -34.97 13.71 28.91
C SER A 5 -36.41 14.10 28.59
N LEU A 6 -37.37 13.69 29.42
CA LEU A 6 -38.80 14.03 29.24
C LEU A 6 -39.13 15.49 29.60
N LYS A 7 -38.34 16.13 30.47
CA LYS A 7 -38.52 17.54 30.85
C LYS A 7 -38.03 18.52 29.79
N TYR A 8 -37.00 18.17 29.03
CA TYR A 8 -36.39 19.05 28.02
C TYR A 8 -36.26 18.38 26.64
N PRO A 9 -37.38 18.00 26.01
CA PRO A 9 -37.35 17.25 24.75
C PRO A 9 -36.66 18.01 23.61
N LYS A 10 -36.85 19.33 23.53
CA LYS A 10 -36.20 20.17 22.49
C LYS A 10 -34.69 20.24 22.65
N ALA A 11 -34.19 20.34 23.89
CA ALA A 11 -32.75 20.36 24.15
C ALA A 11 -32.09 19.03 23.77
N MET A 12 -32.77 17.91 24.02
CA MET A 12 -32.30 16.59 23.60
C MET A 12 -32.25 16.43 22.08
N ILE A 13 -33.23 16.97 21.35
CA ILE A 13 -33.23 16.95 19.87
C ILE A 13 -32.08 17.78 19.31
N VAL A 14 -31.85 18.99 19.83
CA VAL A 14 -30.74 19.86 19.39
C VAL A 14 -29.39 19.20 19.68
N LEU A 15 -29.23 18.59 20.85
CA LEU A 15 -28.03 17.85 21.22
C LEU A 15 -27.79 16.67 20.26
N ALA A 16 -28.84 15.90 19.95
CA ALA A 16 -28.76 14.76 19.03
C ALA A 16 -28.37 15.19 17.61
N LEU A 17 -28.96 16.28 17.10
CA LEU A 17 -28.60 16.85 15.80
C LEU A 17 -27.17 17.38 15.78
N GLY A 18 -26.73 18.03 16.87
CA GLY A 18 -25.35 18.49 17.02
C GLY A 18 -24.34 17.34 16.99
N LEU A 19 -24.64 16.24 17.71
CA LEU A 19 -23.82 15.04 17.69
C LEU A 19 -23.78 14.40 16.31
N LEU A 20 -24.91 14.30 15.62
CA LEU A 20 -25.00 13.74 14.27
C LEU A 20 -24.19 14.56 13.26
N ALA A 21 -24.30 15.89 13.29
CA ALA A 21 -23.50 16.77 12.44
C ALA A 21 -22.00 16.64 12.73
N SER A 22 -21.62 16.53 14.01
CA SER A 22 -20.22 16.34 14.42
C SER A 22 -19.65 15.00 13.97
N ALA A 23 -20.47 13.93 13.95
CA ALA A 23 -20.08 12.61 13.49
C ALA A 23 -20.02 12.53 11.95
N TYR A 24 -20.85 13.30 11.24
CA TYR A 24 -20.87 13.34 9.78
C TYR A 24 -19.57 13.89 9.19
N TYR A 25 -19.00 14.93 9.80
CA TYR A 25 -17.77 15.58 9.33
C TYR A 25 -16.56 14.63 9.20
N PRO A 26 -16.16 13.85 10.21
CA PRO A 26 -15.05 12.89 10.08
C PRO A 26 -15.41 11.76 9.12
N THR A 27 -16.65 11.27 9.10
CA THR A 27 -17.07 10.21 8.17
C THR A 27 -16.94 10.65 6.71
N SER A 28 -17.22 11.91 6.40
CA SER A 28 -17.05 12.44 5.04
C SER A 28 -15.59 12.56 4.58
N GLN A 29 -14.64 12.53 5.52
CA GLN A 29 -13.20 12.59 5.24
C GLN A 29 -12.53 11.22 5.23
N LEU A 30 -13.25 10.16 5.62
CA LEU A 30 -12.72 8.80 5.55
C LEU A 30 -12.66 8.35 4.08
N GLY A 31 -11.47 7.95 3.65
CA GLY A 31 -11.28 7.25 2.38
C GLY A 31 -11.87 5.84 2.43
N SER A 32 -12.02 5.23 1.27
CA SER A 32 -12.35 3.82 1.13
C SER A 32 -11.11 3.06 0.66
N GLU A 33 -10.68 2.07 1.44
CA GLU A 33 -9.64 1.12 1.08
C GLU A 33 -10.22 -0.29 1.16
N PHE A 34 -9.82 -1.17 0.24
CA PHE A 34 -10.33 -2.55 0.20
C PHE A 34 -9.85 -3.37 1.40
N ILE A 35 -8.56 -3.25 1.74
CA ILE A 35 -7.88 -3.92 2.84
C ILE A 35 -6.80 -2.95 3.35
N PRO A 36 -6.54 -2.86 4.67
CA PRO A 36 -5.49 -2.02 5.21
C PRO A 36 -4.10 -2.44 4.68
N PRO A 37 -3.18 -1.49 4.43
CA PRO A 37 -1.82 -1.83 4.03
C PRO A 37 -1.16 -2.68 5.12
N LEU A 38 -0.68 -3.86 4.73
CA LEU A 38 0.05 -4.77 5.61
C LEU A 38 1.54 -4.45 5.51
N ASP A 39 2.19 -4.28 6.66
CA ASP A 39 3.65 -4.17 6.74
C ASP A 39 4.24 -5.57 6.95
N GLU A 40 4.67 -6.19 5.85
CA GLU A 40 5.27 -7.53 5.84
C GLU A 40 6.77 -7.51 6.23
N GLY A 41 7.37 -6.32 6.38
CA GLY A 41 8.79 -6.15 6.69
C GLY A 41 9.73 -6.42 5.50
N ASP A 42 9.18 -6.77 4.34
CA ASP A 42 9.84 -6.82 3.05
C ASP A 42 9.05 -6.00 2.01
N LEU A 43 9.71 -5.70 0.89
CA LEU A 43 9.13 -4.92 -0.20
C LEU A 43 9.56 -5.55 -1.51
N MET A 44 8.60 -5.81 -2.39
CA MET A 44 8.87 -6.34 -3.73
C MET A 44 8.94 -5.19 -4.73
N TYR A 45 10.15 -4.90 -5.24
CA TYR A 45 10.36 -3.88 -6.25
C TYR A 45 10.30 -4.47 -7.65
N MET A 46 9.25 -4.12 -8.43
CA MET A 46 8.98 -4.69 -9.75
C MET A 46 8.98 -3.67 -10.90
N PRO A 47 10.15 -3.12 -11.30
CA PRO A 47 10.19 -2.22 -12.45
C PRO A 47 10.08 -3.00 -13.77
N THR A 48 9.38 -2.40 -14.74
CA THR A 48 9.28 -2.92 -16.10
C THR A 48 10.23 -2.16 -17.04
N THR A 49 10.94 -2.89 -17.89
CA THR A 49 11.84 -2.32 -18.91
C THR A 49 11.19 -2.35 -20.29
N TYR A 50 11.73 -1.58 -21.24
CA TYR A 50 11.27 -1.61 -22.63
C TYR A 50 11.45 -3.01 -23.26
N PRO A 51 10.49 -3.46 -24.10
CA PRO A 51 10.59 -4.74 -24.80
C PRO A 51 11.79 -4.71 -25.76
N GLY A 52 12.65 -5.73 -25.71
CA GLY A 52 13.85 -5.85 -26.55
C GLY A 52 15.19 -5.56 -25.87
N ILE A 53 15.21 -5.38 -24.54
CA ILE A 53 16.46 -5.30 -23.78
C ILE A 53 17.30 -6.58 -23.95
N SER A 54 18.61 -6.44 -24.15
CA SER A 54 19.50 -7.59 -24.19
C SER A 54 19.64 -8.21 -22.79
N ILE A 55 19.77 -9.53 -22.71
CA ILE A 55 19.94 -10.25 -21.44
C ILE A 55 21.14 -9.70 -20.64
N GLY A 56 22.23 -9.36 -21.35
CA GLY A 56 23.40 -8.73 -20.74
C GLY A 56 23.09 -7.39 -20.09
N LYS A 57 22.30 -6.53 -20.74
CA LYS A 57 21.91 -5.23 -20.20
C LYS A 57 20.90 -5.37 -19.06
N ALA A 58 19.96 -6.30 -19.15
CA ALA A 58 19.04 -6.60 -18.05
C ALA A 58 19.80 -7.02 -16.79
N ARG A 59 20.83 -7.87 -16.93
CA ARG A 59 21.69 -8.29 -15.81
C ARG A 59 22.44 -7.13 -15.17
N GLU A 60 22.98 -6.23 -15.99
CA GLU A 60 23.65 -5.02 -15.52
C GLU A 60 22.69 -4.12 -14.72
N LEU A 61 21.46 -3.93 -15.23
CA LEU A 61 20.46 -3.11 -14.56
C LEU A 61 20.09 -3.64 -13.19
N VAL A 62 19.83 -4.95 -13.04
CA VAL A 62 19.52 -5.52 -11.71
C VAL A 62 20.68 -5.41 -10.74
N GLN A 63 21.91 -5.61 -11.21
CA GLN A 63 23.07 -5.41 -10.35
C GLN A 63 23.20 -3.96 -9.88
N GLN A 64 22.97 -2.99 -10.77
CA GLN A 64 22.98 -1.57 -10.42
C GLN A 64 21.86 -1.22 -9.44
N THR A 65 20.63 -1.66 -9.73
CA THR A 65 19.46 -1.45 -8.86
C THR A 65 19.68 -2.05 -7.48
N ASN A 66 20.13 -3.30 -7.38
CA ASN A 66 20.38 -3.93 -6.08
C ASN A 66 21.45 -3.20 -5.27
N LYS A 67 22.50 -2.72 -5.95
CA LYS A 67 23.58 -1.98 -5.30
C LYS A 67 23.07 -0.65 -4.73
N LEU A 68 22.20 0.05 -5.46
CA LEU A 68 21.57 1.29 -5.02
C LEU A 68 20.60 1.05 -3.86
N ILE A 69 19.75 0.02 -3.95
CA ILE A 69 18.82 -0.31 -2.87
C ILE A 69 19.59 -0.67 -1.59
N LYS A 70 20.73 -1.36 -1.73
CA LYS A 70 21.58 -1.73 -0.59
C LYS A 70 22.28 -0.55 0.10
N THR A 71 22.32 0.65 -0.52
CA THR A 71 22.85 1.84 0.16
C THR A 71 21.87 2.45 1.17
N VAL A 72 20.60 2.03 1.16
CA VAL A 72 19.58 2.47 2.10
C VAL A 72 19.78 1.74 3.44
N PRO A 73 19.97 2.44 4.57
CA PRO A 73 20.37 1.82 5.84
C PRO A 73 19.30 0.88 6.43
N GLU A 74 18.03 1.07 6.09
CA GLU A 74 16.91 0.23 6.48
C GLU A 74 16.93 -1.15 5.81
N VAL A 75 17.69 -1.32 4.72
CA VAL A 75 17.67 -2.55 3.91
C VAL A 75 18.69 -3.58 4.39
N LYS A 76 18.21 -4.65 5.03
CA LYS A 76 19.04 -5.75 5.51
C LYS A 76 19.59 -6.64 4.39
N THR A 77 18.80 -6.94 3.36
CA THR A 77 19.15 -7.87 2.28
C THR A 77 18.39 -7.52 1.01
N VAL A 78 18.97 -7.84 -0.16
CA VAL A 78 18.39 -7.51 -1.47
C VAL A 78 18.59 -8.72 -2.39
N TRP A 79 17.51 -9.18 -3.06
CA TRP A 79 17.56 -10.33 -3.96
C TRP A 79 16.93 -10.02 -5.30
N GLY A 80 17.78 -9.84 -6.32
CA GLY A 80 17.31 -9.55 -7.67
C GLY A 80 17.01 -10.83 -8.47
N LYS A 81 15.83 -10.91 -9.08
CA LYS A 81 15.43 -11.90 -10.08
C LYS A 81 15.17 -11.18 -11.41
N ILE A 82 15.64 -11.78 -12.51
CA ILE A 82 15.33 -11.33 -13.87
C ILE A 82 14.60 -12.45 -14.59
N GLY A 83 13.45 -12.13 -15.16
CA GLY A 83 12.66 -13.10 -15.89
C GLY A 83 11.93 -14.07 -14.98
N ARG A 84 11.60 -15.24 -15.52
CA ARG A 84 10.68 -16.20 -14.93
C ARG A 84 11.41 -17.26 -14.10
N ALA A 85 10.87 -17.59 -12.93
CA ALA A 85 11.23 -18.83 -12.24
C ALA A 85 10.70 -20.06 -13.00
N GLU A 86 11.39 -21.21 -12.95
CA GLU A 86 11.02 -22.49 -13.59
C GLU A 86 9.74 -23.12 -12.98
N THR A 87 8.63 -22.39 -13.01
CA THR A 87 7.32 -22.79 -12.51
C THR A 87 6.21 -22.24 -13.41
N ALA A 88 5.15 -23.04 -13.56
CA ALA A 88 3.93 -22.65 -14.30
C ALA A 88 3.23 -21.43 -13.70
N THR A 89 3.46 -21.14 -12.42
CA THR A 89 2.75 -20.11 -11.63
C THR A 89 3.36 -18.71 -11.69
N ASP A 90 4.54 -18.55 -12.27
CA ASP A 90 5.23 -17.26 -12.38
C ASP A 90 5.09 -16.68 -13.80
N PRO A 91 4.22 -15.67 -14.02
CA PRO A 91 4.01 -15.07 -15.32
C PRO A 91 5.06 -13.98 -15.66
N ALA A 92 6.11 -13.77 -14.84
CA ALA A 92 7.07 -12.68 -15.02
C ALA A 92 7.79 -12.76 -16.39
N PRO A 93 7.55 -11.80 -17.32
CA PRO A 93 8.26 -11.77 -18.58
C PRO A 93 9.75 -11.40 -18.36
N LEU A 94 10.61 -11.73 -19.33
CA LEU A 94 12.05 -11.37 -19.31
C LEU A 94 12.34 -9.86 -19.16
N THR A 95 11.32 -9.02 -19.35
CA THR A 95 11.38 -7.55 -19.22
C THR A 95 11.12 -7.06 -17.79
N MET A 96 10.73 -7.94 -16.88
CA MET A 96 10.40 -7.64 -15.48
C MET A 96 11.58 -8.02 -14.58
N ILE A 97 11.98 -7.05 -13.76
CA ILE A 97 12.95 -7.22 -12.69
C ILE A 97 12.14 -7.34 -11.40
N GLU A 98 12.53 -8.23 -10.50
CA GLU A 98 11.98 -8.31 -9.14
C GLU A 98 13.16 -8.20 -8.17
N THR A 99 13.04 -7.41 -7.10
CA THR A 99 14.13 -7.14 -6.15
C THR A 99 13.62 -6.89 -4.74
#